data_AF-A0A2U3N2A1-F1
#
_entry.id   AF-A0A2U3N2A1-F1
#
_cell.length_a   1.000
_cell.length_b   1.000
_cell.length_c   1.000
_cell.angle_alpha   90.00
_cell.angle_beta   90.00
_cell.angle_gamma   90.00
#
_symmetry.space_group_name_H-M   'P 1'
#
loop_
_entity.id
_entity.type
_entity.pdbx_description
1 polymer ?
#
loop_
_entity_poly.entity_id
_entity_poly.type
_entity_poly.pdbx_seq_one_letter_code
_entity_poly.pdbx_strand_id
1 'polypeptide(L)'
;MNNLFYYGVNVLPYEILKVEYHKSPLKKVSLIEANISKCIQDIEMWEASFQEKIDAVKRLEIKLEQSKSQYDFVLLNEGFKNLYDQKKNELENKNFFHLFFIAIITLLPIINLLTGSLFVSTQKINLMSILLLEFPILTLLFILIYFFRINLKERSSIQSQMMQLELRMALCQFIHNYAEDSEEMHKKNKDGFTKFENIIFSPIVSSDDKIPSTFDGMDQLAKLIEVIKK
;
A
#
# COMPACT_ATOMS: atom_id res chain seq x y z
N MET A 1 -20.75 59.44 -84.83
CA MET A 1 -22.01 59.23 -84.07
C MET A 1 -22.15 57.82 -83.45
N ASN A 2 -21.15 56.91 -83.48
CA ASN A 2 -21.37 55.51 -83.06
C ASN A 2 -20.92 55.13 -81.64
N ASN A 3 -20.03 55.88 -80.97
CA ASN A 3 -19.52 55.45 -79.65
C ASN A 3 -20.53 55.65 -78.52
N LEU A 4 -21.32 56.73 -78.54
CA LEU A 4 -22.30 56.98 -77.48
C LEU A 4 -23.47 55.99 -77.54
N PHE A 5 -23.90 55.62 -78.75
CA PHE A 5 -24.99 54.66 -78.96
C PHE A 5 -24.53 53.23 -78.62
N TYR A 6 -23.31 52.85 -79.00
CA TYR A 6 -22.73 51.56 -78.62
C TYR A 6 -22.57 51.43 -77.09
N TYR A 7 -22.10 52.49 -76.43
CA TYR A 7 -22.00 52.53 -74.97
C TYR A 7 -23.38 52.43 -74.30
N GLY A 8 -24.35 53.20 -74.77
CA GLY A 8 -25.72 53.23 -74.24
C GLY A 8 -26.47 51.90 -74.37
N VAL A 9 -26.26 51.15 -75.46
CA VAL A 9 -26.99 49.90 -75.72
C VAL A 9 -26.28 48.67 -75.14
N ASN A 10 -24.95 48.62 -75.19
CA ASN A 10 -24.21 47.39 -74.83
C ASN A 10 -23.51 47.46 -73.47
N VAL A 11 -23.07 48.65 -73.02
CA VAL A 11 -22.23 48.79 -71.81
C VAL A 11 -23.04 49.31 -70.64
N LEU A 12 -23.91 50.30 -70.88
CA LEU A 12 -24.73 50.94 -69.85
C LEU A 12 -25.67 49.96 -69.12
N PRO A 13 -26.37 49.01 -69.79
CA PRO A 13 -27.25 48.08 -69.08
C PRO A 13 -26.46 47.15 -68.15
N TYR A 14 -25.25 46.74 -68.55
CA TYR A 14 -24.36 45.92 -67.73
C TYR A 14 -23.82 46.71 -66.53
N GLU A 15 -23.42 47.98 -66.71
CA GLU A 15 -22.98 48.83 -65.61
C GLU A 15 -24.11 49.12 -64.61
N ILE A 16 -25.33 49.38 -65.09
CA ILE A 16 -26.50 49.56 -64.23
C ILE A 16 -26.77 48.28 -63.43
N LEU A 17 -26.77 47.11 -64.07
CA LEU A 17 -26.93 45.82 -63.40
C LEU A 17 -25.83 45.55 -62.37
N LYS A 18 -24.58 45.90 -62.67
CA LYS A 18 -23.43 45.74 -61.75
C LYS A 18 -23.53 46.66 -60.55
N VAL A 19 -23.91 47.93 -60.75
CA VAL A 19 -24.12 48.91 -59.67
C VAL A 19 -25.28 48.47 -58.79
N GLU A 20 -26.37 47.99 -59.39
CA GLU A 20 -27.54 47.57 -58.63
C GLU A 20 -27.36 46.22 -57.94
N TYR A 21 -26.57 45.30 -58.51
CA TYR A 21 -26.12 44.10 -57.81
C TYR A 21 -25.23 44.43 -56.60
N HIS A 22 -24.38 45.47 -56.70
CA HIS A 22 -23.56 45.93 -55.58
C HIS A 22 -24.34 46.71 -54.50
N LYS A 23 -25.45 47.36 -54.86
CA LYS A 23 -26.38 48.00 -53.91
C LYS A 23 -27.45 47.05 -53.35
N SER A 24 -27.75 45.96 -54.06
CA SER A 24 -28.86 45.05 -53.77
C SER A 24 -28.63 44.19 -52.52
N PRO A 25 -29.71 43.87 -51.78
CA PRO A 25 -29.68 42.88 -50.69
C PRO A 25 -29.09 41.52 -51.11
N LEU A 26 -29.06 41.17 -52.40
CA LEU A 26 -28.52 39.90 -52.91
C LEU A 26 -27.03 39.67 -52.59
N LYS A 27 -26.18 40.71 -52.67
CA LYS A 27 -24.76 40.60 -52.27
C LYS A 27 -24.59 40.45 -50.76
N LYS A 28 -25.54 40.98 -49.96
CA LYS A 28 -25.59 40.76 -48.51
C LYS A 28 -26.01 39.33 -48.18
N VAL A 29 -26.93 38.75 -48.95
CA VAL A 29 -27.38 37.35 -48.78
C VAL A 29 -26.23 36.36 -49.04
N SER A 30 -25.43 36.53 -50.10
CA SER A 30 -24.28 35.65 -50.34
C SER A 30 -23.18 35.79 -49.27
N LEU A 31 -22.98 36.99 -48.72
CA LEU A 31 -22.09 37.23 -47.58
C LEU A 31 -22.61 36.57 -46.29
N ILE A 32 -23.93 36.59 -46.08
CA ILE A 32 -24.59 35.91 -44.96
C ILE A 32 -24.43 34.40 -45.09
N GLU A 33 -24.62 33.83 -46.28
CA GLU A 33 -24.45 32.39 -46.55
C GLU A 33 -23.00 31.93 -46.30
N ALA A 34 -22.01 32.72 -46.72
CA ALA A 34 -20.61 32.47 -46.43
C ALA A 34 -20.31 32.53 -44.92
N ASN A 35 -20.88 33.51 -44.21
CA ASN A 35 -20.71 33.65 -42.75
C ASN A 35 -21.42 32.52 -41.98
N ILE A 36 -22.60 32.08 -42.44
CA ILE A 36 -23.32 30.94 -41.85
C ILE A 36 -22.52 29.65 -42.05
N SER A 37 -22.01 29.40 -43.26
CA SER A 37 -21.15 28.25 -43.53
C SER A 37 -19.91 28.24 -42.65
N LYS A 38 -19.29 29.41 -42.44
CA LYS A 38 -18.15 29.56 -41.53
C LYS A 38 -18.53 29.32 -40.07
N CYS A 39 -19.67 29.85 -39.61
CA CYS A 39 -20.18 29.57 -38.26
C CYS A 39 -20.47 28.08 -38.04
N ILE A 40 -21.01 27.38 -39.04
CA ILE A 40 -21.24 25.93 -38.96
C ILE A 40 -19.91 25.19 -38.81
N GLN A 41 -18.90 25.53 -39.62
CA GLN A 41 -17.55 24.97 -39.48
C GLN A 41 -16.92 25.26 -38.12
N ASP A 42 -17.06 26.49 -37.61
CA ASP A 42 -16.53 26.88 -36.30
C ASP A 42 -17.24 26.09 -35.17
N ILE A 43 -18.54 25.85 -35.28
CA ILE A 43 -19.33 25.02 -34.34
C ILE A 43 -18.90 23.55 -34.41
N GLU A 44 -18.72 22.99 -35.60
CA GLU A 44 -18.24 21.61 -35.77
C GLU A 44 -16.83 21.42 -35.20
N MET A 45 -15.93 22.39 -35.43
CA MET A 45 -14.60 22.40 -34.83
C MET A 45 -14.66 22.51 -33.30
N TRP A 46 -15.57 23.35 -32.77
CA TRP A 46 -15.76 23.50 -31.33
C TRP A 46 -16.28 22.22 -30.69
N GLU A 47 -17.28 21.58 -31.30
CA GLU A 47 -17.82 20.31 -30.82
C GLU A 47 -16.75 19.22 -30.83
N ALA A 48 -15.97 19.12 -31.91
CA ALA A 48 -14.85 18.18 -31.99
C ALA A 48 -13.80 18.43 -30.90
N SER A 49 -13.41 19.70 -30.68
CA SER A 49 -12.47 20.06 -29.61
C SER A 49 -13.03 19.78 -28.21
N PHE A 50 -14.33 19.97 -28.03
CA PHE A 50 -15.00 19.70 -26.76
C PHE A 50 -15.03 18.20 -26.46
N GLN A 51 -15.37 17.37 -27.45
CA GLN A 51 -15.30 15.91 -27.31
C GLN A 51 -13.88 15.43 -27.00
N GLU A 52 -12.87 15.98 -27.67
CA GLU A 52 -11.48 15.63 -27.42
C GLU A 52 -11.04 15.96 -25.98
N LYS A 53 -11.51 17.09 -25.43
CA LYS A 53 -11.29 17.46 -24.02
C LYS A 53 -12.06 16.55 -23.05
N ILE A 54 -13.30 16.20 -23.36
CA ILE A 54 -14.07 15.23 -22.55
C ILE A 54 -13.33 13.90 -22.48
N ASP A 55 -12.84 13.40 -23.61
CA ASP A 55 -12.08 12.15 -23.66
C ASP A 55 -10.75 12.26 -22.93
N ALA A 56 -10.07 13.40 -23.00
CA ALA A 56 -8.86 13.65 -22.21
C ALA A 56 -9.15 13.63 -20.70
N VAL A 57 -10.25 14.25 -20.25
CA VAL A 57 -10.67 14.24 -18.85
C VAL A 57 -11.02 12.83 -18.38
N LYS A 58 -11.78 12.05 -19.17
CA LYS A 58 -12.08 10.65 -18.85
C LYS A 58 -10.82 9.79 -18.75
N ARG A 59 -9.86 9.98 -19.67
CA ARG A 59 -8.55 9.29 -19.58
C ARG A 59 -7.77 9.65 -18.32
N LEU A 60 -7.84 10.91 -17.89
CA LEU A 60 -7.19 11.36 -16.66
C LEU A 60 -7.88 10.81 -15.41
N GLU A 61 -9.21 10.75 -15.40
CA GLU A 61 -10.02 10.15 -14.32
C GLU A 61 -9.65 8.67 -14.13
N ILE A 62 -9.62 7.89 -15.22
CA ILE A 62 -9.22 6.46 -15.19
C ILE A 62 -7.79 6.30 -14.65
N LYS A 63 -6.84 7.11 -15.12
CA LYS A 63 -5.45 7.07 -14.62
C LYS A 63 -5.34 7.45 -13.15
N LEU A 64 -6.14 8.40 -12.69
CA LEU A 64 -6.14 8.86 -11.30
C LEU A 64 -6.71 7.77 -10.38
N GLU A 65 -7.79 7.09 -10.77
CA GLU A 65 -8.35 5.96 -10.02
C GLU A 65 -7.37 4.79 -9.92
N GLN A 66 -6.69 4.44 -11.02
CA GLN A 66 -5.65 3.42 -11.04
C GLN A 66 -4.48 3.79 -10.11
N SER A 67 -4.02 5.04 -10.16
CA SER A 67 -2.94 5.53 -9.30
C SER A 67 -3.34 5.56 -7.82
N LYS A 68 -4.60 5.88 -7.50
CA LYS A 68 -5.12 5.88 -6.13
C LYS A 68 -5.07 4.49 -5.48
N SER A 69 -5.48 3.46 -6.22
CA SER A 69 -5.41 2.06 -5.75
C SER A 69 -3.97 1.62 -5.45
N GLN A 70 -3.02 2.00 -6.31
CA GLN A 70 -1.58 1.80 -6.09
C GLN A 70 -1.09 2.51 -4.83
N TYR A 71 -1.56 3.72 -4.56
CA TYR A 71 -1.19 4.47 -3.36
C TYR A 71 -1.70 3.85 -2.06
N ASP A 72 -2.91 3.28 -2.03
CA ASP A 72 -3.49 2.70 -0.80
C ASP A 72 -2.70 1.47 -0.32
N PHE A 73 -2.26 0.58 -1.22
CA PHE A 73 -1.42 -0.57 -0.85
C PHE A 73 0.00 -0.18 -0.46
N VAL A 74 0.57 0.85 -1.09
CA VAL A 74 1.87 1.40 -0.73
C VAL A 74 1.83 2.00 0.68
N LEU A 75 0.78 2.75 1.02
CA LEU A 75 0.56 3.32 2.35
C LEU A 75 0.36 2.24 3.42
N LEU A 76 -0.41 1.19 3.11
CA LEU A 76 -0.57 0.04 4.02
C LEU A 76 0.77 -0.67 4.27
N ASN A 77 1.55 -0.91 3.22
CA ASN A 77 2.86 -1.52 3.32
C ASN A 77 3.83 -0.65 4.14
N GLU A 78 3.81 0.67 3.96
CA GLU A 78 4.57 1.61 4.79
C GLU A 78 4.12 1.58 6.25
N GLY A 79 2.80 1.56 6.51
CA GLY A 79 2.23 1.42 7.84
C GLY A 79 2.67 0.14 8.56
N PHE A 80 2.62 -1.00 7.86
CA PHE A 80 3.11 -2.28 8.40
C PHE A 80 4.62 -2.28 8.64
N LYS A 81 5.39 -1.64 7.76
CA LYS A 81 6.84 -1.48 7.93
C LYS A 81 7.17 -0.65 9.17
N ASN A 82 6.47 0.47 9.39
CA ASN A 82 6.65 1.28 10.59
C ASN A 82 6.33 0.49 11.87
N LEU A 83 5.25 -0.30 11.87
CA LEU A 83 4.93 -1.19 13.00
C LEU A 83 5.99 -2.28 13.20
N TYR A 84 6.51 -2.84 12.11
CA TYR A 84 7.58 -3.82 12.14
C TYR A 84 8.86 -3.25 12.76
N ASP A 85 9.27 -2.06 12.33
CA ASP A 85 10.47 -1.38 12.84
C ASP A 85 10.33 -1.03 14.33
N GLN A 86 9.13 -0.63 14.77
CA GLN A 86 8.84 -0.44 16.19
C GLN A 86 9.00 -1.75 16.98
N LYS A 87 8.42 -2.86 16.50
CA LYS A 87 8.53 -4.18 17.14
C LYS A 87 9.97 -4.71 17.16
N LYS A 88 10.72 -4.44 16.10
CA LYS A 88 12.16 -4.76 16.02
C LYS A 88 12.94 -4.00 17.09
N ASN A 89 12.69 -2.71 17.27
CA ASN A 89 13.35 -1.91 18.31
C ASN A 89 12.96 -2.39 19.72
N GLU A 90 11.68 -2.75 19.95
CA GLU A 90 11.26 -3.39 21.21
C GLU A 90 12.02 -4.69 21.49
N LEU A 91 12.20 -5.53 20.46
CA LEU A 91 12.92 -6.80 20.55
C LEU A 91 14.41 -6.60 20.86
N GLU A 92 15.05 -5.64 20.19
CA GLU A 92 16.47 -5.30 20.41
C GLU A 92 16.71 -4.80 21.84
N ASN A 93 15.85 -3.92 22.35
CA ASN A 93 15.92 -3.45 23.73
C ASN A 93 15.76 -4.60 24.73
N LYS A 94 14.83 -5.54 24.47
CA LYS A 94 14.64 -6.72 25.32
C LYS A 94 15.79 -7.71 25.26
N ASN A 95 16.55 -7.74 24.17
CA ASN A 95 17.71 -8.61 24.04
C ASN A 95 18.79 -8.26 25.09
N PHE A 96 18.96 -6.98 25.41
CA PHE A 96 19.85 -6.55 26.49
C PHE A 96 19.42 -7.11 27.86
N PHE A 97 18.14 -6.95 28.20
CA PHE A 97 17.59 -7.51 29.45
C PHE A 97 17.68 -9.04 29.50
N HIS A 98 17.47 -9.71 28.37
CA HIS A 98 17.60 -11.15 28.27
C HIS A 98 19.02 -11.63 28.60
N LEU A 99 20.04 -10.98 28.03
CA LEU A 99 21.45 -11.27 28.36
C LEU A 99 21.76 -11.02 29.83
N PHE A 100 21.20 -9.95 30.41
CA PHE A 100 21.35 -9.65 31.83
C PHE A 100 20.76 -10.74 32.74
N PHE A 101 19.56 -11.26 32.43
CA PHE A 101 18.98 -12.37 33.19
C PHE A 101 19.81 -13.66 33.09
N ILE A 102 20.33 -13.99 31.90
CA ILE A 102 21.23 -15.14 31.72
C ILE A 102 22.48 -14.99 32.58
N ALA A 103 23.07 -13.79 32.58
CA ALA A 103 24.25 -13.50 33.39
C ALA A 103 23.97 -13.68 34.89
N ILE A 104 22.85 -13.17 35.41
CA ILE A 104 22.50 -13.35 36.83
C ILE A 104 22.26 -14.81 37.17
N ILE A 105 21.44 -15.52 36.38
CA ILE A 105 21.07 -16.93 36.65
C ILE A 105 22.31 -17.83 36.65
N THR A 106 23.31 -17.54 35.82
CA THR A 106 24.56 -18.31 35.74
C THR A 106 25.58 -17.89 36.81
N LEU A 107 25.72 -16.60 37.10
CA LEU A 107 26.71 -16.08 38.05
C LEU A 107 26.32 -16.32 39.52
N LEU A 108 25.03 -16.25 39.85
CA LEU A 108 24.51 -16.43 41.21
C LEU A 108 24.96 -17.77 41.86
N PRO A 109 24.78 -18.95 41.23
CA PRO A 109 25.25 -20.21 41.80
C PRO A 109 26.78 -20.29 41.86
N ILE A 110 27.51 -19.68 40.93
CA ILE A 110 28.98 -19.67 40.92
C ILE A 110 29.51 -18.87 42.13
N ILE A 111 28.95 -17.69 42.39
CA ILE A 111 29.34 -16.85 43.54
C ILE A 111 29.01 -17.56 44.86
N ASN A 112 27.84 -18.20 44.94
CA ASN A 112 27.47 -19.00 46.10
C ASN A 112 28.48 -20.13 46.34
N LEU A 113 28.88 -20.87 45.30
CA LEU A 113 29.87 -21.95 45.41
C LEU A 113 31.23 -21.44 45.92
N LEU A 114 31.70 -20.30 45.39
CA LEU A 114 32.97 -19.69 45.79
C LEU A 114 32.93 -19.22 47.25
N THR A 115 31.89 -18.47 47.63
CA THR A 115 31.74 -17.96 49.01
C THR A 115 31.51 -19.09 50.01
N GLY A 116 30.71 -20.10 49.66
CA GLY A 116 30.50 -21.31 50.44
C GLY A 116 31.81 -22.05 50.71
N SER A 117 32.65 -22.25 49.70
CA SER A 117 33.94 -22.95 49.84
C SER A 117 34.92 -22.24 50.79
N LEU A 118 34.96 -20.90 50.76
CA LEU A 118 35.78 -20.10 51.66
C LEU A 118 35.24 -20.17 53.10
N PHE A 119 33.91 -20.13 53.27
CA PHE A 119 33.27 -20.23 54.58
C PHE A 119 33.53 -21.60 55.24
N VAL A 120 33.44 -22.69 54.46
CA VAL A 120 33.75 -24.07 54.90
C VAL A 120 35.18 -24.21 55.42
N SER A 121 36.14 -23.52 54.79
CA SER A 121 37.53 -23.57 55.24
C SER A 121 37.77 -22.89 56.60
N THR A 122 36.83 -22.06 57.08
CA THR A 122 37.03 -21.22 58.28
C THR A 122 36.26 -21.71 59.51
N GLN A 123 35.25 -22.56 59.38
CA GLN A 123 34.38 -22.99 60.49
C GLN A 123 33.99 -24.48 60.42
N LYS A 124 33.68 -25.08 61.59
CA LYS A 124 33.05 -26.41 61.64
C LYS A 124 31.59 -26.30 61.20
N ILE A 125 31.30 -26.79 60.00
CA ILE A 125 29.97 -26.72 59.42
C ILE A 125 29.11 -27.91 59.83
N ASN A 126 27.86 -27.62 60.21
CA ASN A 126 26.79 -28.62 60.38
C ASN A 126 25.84 -28.57 59.17
N LEU A 127 25.22 -29.71 58.83
CA LEU A 127 24.22 -29.84 57.76
C LEU A 127 23.11 -28.79 57.85
N MET A 128 22.63 -28.49 59.06
CA MET A 128 21.60 -27.46 59.25
C MET A 128 22.05 -26.05 58.83
N SER A 129 23.33 -25.72 59.04
CA SER A 129 23.88 -24.42 58.64
C SER A 129 23.98 -24.29 57.12
N ILE A 130 24.29 -25.38 56.41
CA ILE A 130 24.31 -25.42 54.93
C ILE A 130 22.89 -25.23 54.39
N LEU A 131 21.94 -26.02 54.90
CA LEU A 131 20.55 -25.95 54.45
C LEU A 131 19.95 -24.56 54.64
N LEU A 132 20.23 -23.90 55.77
CA LEU A 132 19.73 -22.55 56.04
C LEU A 132 20.32 -21.50 55.08
N LEU A 133 21.55 -21.69 54.60
CA LEU A 133 22.23 -20.78 53.67
C LEU A 133 21.82 -21.01 52.20
N GLU A 134 21.71 -22.27 51.79
CA GLU A 134 21.42 -22.66 50.40
C GLU A 134 19.95 -22.51 50.03
N PHE A 135 19.03 -22.75 50.98
CA PHE A 135 17.59 -22.75 50.70
C PHE A 135 17.05 -21.40 50.17
N PRO A 136 17.43 -20.23 50.72
CA PRO A 136 17.02 -18.94 50.17
C PRO A 136 17.56 -18.69 48.76
N ILE A 137 18.78 -19.12 48.47
CA ILE A 137 19.45 -18.92 47.18
C ILE A 137 18.80 -19.78 46.12
N LEU A 138 18.48 -21.04 46.45
CA LEU A 138 17.73 -21.94 45.58
C LEU A 138 16.33 -21.39 45.28
N THR A 139 15.64 -20.86 46.30
CA THR A 139 14.32 -20.24 46.15
C THR A 139 14.39 -19.03 45.23
N LEU A 140 15.38 -18.14 45.42
CA LEU A 140 15.62 -16.99 44.57
C LEU A 140 15.90 -17.42 43.11
N LEU A 141 16.69 -18.48 42.92
CA LEU A 141 17.00 -19.03 41.60
C LEU A 141 15.73 -19.48 40.86
N PHE A 142 14.82 -20.20 41.54
CA PHE A 142 13.55 -20.60 40.95
C PHE A 142 12.69 -19.40 40.53
N ILE A 143 12.63 -18.36 41.36
CA ILE A 143 11.92 -17.12 41.04
C ILE A 143 12.53 -16.44 39.80
N LEU A 144 13.87 -16.35 39.73
CA LEU A 144 14.57 -15.77 38.58
C LEU A 144 14.33 -16.57 37.30
N ILE A 145 14.37 -17.91 37.36
CA ILE A 145 14.06 -18.78 36.22
C ILE A 145 12.62 -18.60 35.75
N TYR A 146 11.67 -18.44 36.69
CA TYR A 146 10.27 -18.17 36.35
C TYR A 146 10.11 -16.85 35.60
N PHE A 147 10.71 -15.76 36.08
CA PHE A 147 10.70 -14.48 35.37
C PHE A 147 11.43 -14.55 34.03
N PHE A 148 12.52 -15.30 33.94
CA PHE A 148 13.22 -15.53 32.69
C PHE A 148 12.33 -16.25 31.66
N ARG A 149 11.56 -17.25 32.09
CA ARG A 149 10.57 -17.93 31.23
C ARG A 149 9.50 -16.98 30.72
N ILE A 150 9.02 -16.05 31.55
CA ILE A 150 8.05 -15.04 31.13
C ILE A 150 8.65 -14.13 30.05
N ASN A 151 9.87 -13.64 30.26
CA ASN A 151 10.57 -12.80 29.29
C ASN A 151 10.81 -13.53 27.96
N LEU A 152 11.16 -14.82 28.01
CA LEU A 152 11.29 -15.67 26.82
C LEU A 152 9.98 -15.78 26.04
N LYS A 153 8.85 -15.97 26.73
CA LYS A 153 7.53 -16.05 26.10
C LYS A 153 7.14 -14.72 25.43
N GLU A 154 7.44 -13.61 26.07
CA GLU A 154 7.18 -12.29 25.52
C GLU A 154 8.06 -11.98 24.30
N ARG A 155 9.32 -12.44 24.29
CA ARG A 155 10.20 -12.36 23.12
C ARG A 155 9.63 -13.14 21.93
N SER A 156 9.25 -14.40 22.17
CA SER A 156 8.61 -15.25 21.15
C SER A 156 7.33 -14.60 20.62
N SER A 157 6.53 -14.01 21.50
CA SER A 157 5.35 -13.22 21.12
C SER A 157 5.66 -12.10 20.13
N ILE A 158 6.69 -11.29 20.40
CA ILE A 158 7.08 -10.19 19.51
C ILE A 158 7.56 -10.72 18.16
N GLN A 159 8.33 -11.82 18.15
CA GLN A 159 8.77 -12.46 16.91
C GLN A 159 7.60 -12.97 16.07
N SER A 160 6.57 -13.57 16.68
CA SER A 160 5.35 -14.00 15.97
C SER A 160 4.57 -12.80 15.40
N GLN A 161 4.54 -11.67 16.09
CA GLN A 161 3.92 -10.43 15.59
C GLN A 161 4.69 -9.87 14.38
N MET A 162 6.03 -9.91 14.44
CA MET A 162 6.89 -9.48 13.33
C MET A 162 6.70 -10.35 12.08
N MET A 163 6.66 -11.68 12.23
CA MET A 163 6.38 -12.63 11.14
C MET A 163 5.01 -12.35 10.47
N GLN A 164 4.00 -12.06 11.29
CA GLN A 164 2.66 -11.68 10.83
C GLN A 164 2.66 -10.36 10.04
N LEU A 165 3.49 -9.39 10.42
CA LEU A 165 3.64 -8.13 9.69
C LEU A 165 4.40 -8.32 8.37
N GLU A 166 5.45 -9.15 8.36
CA GLU A 166 6.19 -9.52 7.14
C GLU A 166 5.28 -10.17 6.10
N LEU A 167 4.43 -11.10 6.53
CA LEU A 167 3.43 -11.71 5.64
C LEU A 167 2.50 -10.66 5.02
N ARG A 168 1.99 -9.71 5.82
CA ARG A 168 1.10 -8.65 5.32
C ARG A 168 1.82 -7.73 4.33
N MET A 169 3.05 -7.34 4.62
CA MET A 169 3.88 -6.54 3.70
C MET A 169 4.12 -7.28 2.38
N ALA A 170 4.50 -8.57 2.44
CA ALA A 170 4.70 -9.39 1.26
C ALA A 170 3.42 -9.53 0.43
N LEU A 171 2.27 -9.70 1.08
CA LEU A 171 0.96 -9.77 0.44
C LEU A 171 0.57 -8.43 -0.21
N CYS A 172 0.77 -7.30 0.46
CA CYS A 172 0.53 -5.97 -0.11
C CYS A 172 1.40 -5.70 -1.33
N GLN A 173 2.68 -6.09 -1.30
CA GLN A 173 3.59 -5.97 -2.44
C GLN A 173 3.20 -6.91 -3.59
N PHE A 174 2.82 -8.14 -3.26
CA PHE A 174 2.36 -9.13 -4.24
C PHE A 174 1.10 -8.67 -4.96
N ILE A 175 0.08 -8.23 -4.22
CA ILE A 175 -1.18 -7.78 -4.85
C ILE A 175 -0.97 -6.50 -5.64
N HIS A 176 -0.14 -5.57 -5.18
CA HIS A 176 0.14 -4.34 -5.90
C HIS A 176 0.73 -4.63 -7.29
N ASN A 177 1.73 -5.50 -7.35
CA ASN A 177 2.38 -5.91 -8.61
C ASN A 177 1.46 -6.73 -9.53
N TYR A 178 0.35 -7.29 -9.01
CA TYR A 178 -0.55 -8.18 -9.75
C TYR A 178 -1.90 -7.52 -10.12
N ALA A 179 -2.34 -6.52 -9.35
CA ALA A 179 -3.56 -5.75 -9.60
C ALA A 179 -3.40 -4.80 -10.79
N GLU A 180 -2.18 -4.36 -11.12
CA GLU A 180 -1.89 -3.66 -12.38
C GLU A 180 -2.28 -4.49 -13.62
N ASP A 181 -2.37 -5.82 -13.49
CA ASP A 181 -2.63 -6.73 -14.62
C ASP A 181 -4.08 -7.23 -14.77
N SER A 182 -5.08 -6.87 -13.93
CA SER A 182 -6.35 -7.64 -14.01
C SER A 182 -7.68 -7.10 -13.44
N GLU A 183 -8.42 -6.34 -14.25
CA GLU A 183 -9.90 -6.30 -14.17
C GLU A 183 -10.53 -7.69 -14.40
N GLU A 184 -9.84 -8.57 -15.16
CA GLU A 184 -10.32 -9.90 -15.53
C GLU A 184 -10.13 -10.96 -14.44
N MET A 185 -9.11 -10.82 -13.58
CA MET A 185 -8.78 -11.81 -12.54
C MET A 185 -9.51 -11.53 -11.23
N HIS A 186 -9.78 -10.27 -10.90
CA HIS A 186 -10.67 -9.89 -9.81
C HIS A 186 -12.07 -10.54 -9.96
N LYS A 187 -12.56 -10.65 -11.22
CA LYS A 187 -13.81 -11.33 -11.55
C LYS A 187 -13.70 -12.85 -11.52
N LYS A 188 -12.56 -13.44 -11.93
CA LYS A 188 -12.35 -14.90 -11.95
C LYS A 188 -12.08 -15.52 -10.58
N ASN A 189 -11.55 -14.77 -9.60
CA ASN A 189 -11.09 -15.36 -8.33
C ASN A 189 -11.48 -14.52 -7.08
N LYS A 190 -12.76 -14.18 -6.97
CA LYS A 190 -13.33 -13.39 -5.86
C LYS A 190 -13.03 -13.98 -4.47
N ASP A 191 -13.09 -15.31 -4.34
CA ASP A 191 -12.81 -16.01 -3.08
C ASP A 191 -11.36 -15.84 -2.61
N GLY A 192 -10.41 -15.75 -3.54
CA GLY A 192 -9.00 -15.47 -3.25
C GLY A 192 -8.78 -14.07 -2.67
N PHE A 193 -9.44 -13.07 -3.26
CA PHE A 193 -9.39 -11.69 -2.78
C PHE A 193 -10.03 -11.51 -1.40
N THR A 194 -11.18 -12.14 -1.15
CA THR A 194 -11.81 -12.11 0.18
C THR A 194 -10.89 -12.73 1.25
N LYS A 195 -10.18 -13.81 0.93
CA LYS A 195 -9.19 -14.41 1.85
C LYS A 195 -7.97 -13.53 2.06
N PHE A 196 -7.49 -12.87 1.00
CA PHE A 196 -6.42 -11.88 1.09
C PHE A 196 -6.79 -10.74 2.06
N GLU A 197 -7.97 -10.12 1.86
CA GLU A 197 -8.45 -9.03 2.73
C GLU A 197 -8.56 -9.48 4.18
N ASN A 198 -9.08 -10.69 4.40
CA ASN A 198 -9.17 -11.27 5.74
C ASN A 198 -7.78 -11.44 6.40
N ILE A 199 -6.73 -11.78 5.64
CA ILE A 199 -5.37 -11.89 6.20
C ILE A 199 -4.79 -10.51 6.52
N ILE A 200 -4.91 -9.55 5.61
CA ILE A 200 -4.41 -8.18 5.80
C ILE A 200 -5.06 -7.52 7.03
N PHE A 201 -6.38 -7.60 7.13
CA PHE A 201 -7.15 -6.96 8.20
C PHE A 201 -7.38 -7.84 9.44
N SER A 202 -6.84 -9.06 9.47
CA SER A 202 -6.90 -9.88 10.69
C SER A 202 -6.18 -9.20 11.85
N PRO A 203 -6.66 -9.37 13.09
CA PRO A 203 -5.94 -8.89 14.27
C PRO A 203 -4.54 -9.50 14.39
N ILE A 204 -3.57 -8.71 14.85
CA ILE A 204 -2.22 -9.19 15.16
C ILE A 204 -2.28 -9.93 16.50
N VAL A 205 -1.95 -11.22 16.50
CA VAL A 205 -2.00 -12.07 17.70
C VAL A 205 -0.62 -12.25 18.34
N SER A 206 -0.61 -12.36 19.67
CA SER A 206 0.60 -12.39 20.50
C SER A 206 1.16 -13.79 20.78
N SER A 207 0.66 -14.85 20.17
CA SER A 207 1.08 -16.21 20.53
C SER A 207 0.92 -17.19 19.37
N ASP A 208 1.93 -18.04 19.14
CA ASP A 208 1.91 -19.10 18.12
C ASP A 208 0.72 -20.07 18.29
N ASP A 209 0.30 -20.33 19.53
CA ASP A 209 -0.86 -21.21 19.85
C ASP A 209 -2.23 -20.60 19.47
N LYS A 210 -2.26 -19.32 19.08
CA LYS A 210 -3.47 -18.62 18.63
C LYS A 210 -3.24 -17.91 17.30
N ILE A 211 -2.28 -18.37 16.50
CA ILE A 211 -2.30 -18.00 15.09
C ILE A 211 -3.66 -18.52 14.58
N PRO A 212 -4.58 -17.64 14.15
CA PRO A 212 -5.87 -18.11 13.67
C PRO A 212 -5.60 -19.10 12.53
N SER A 213 -6.56 -19.97 12.25
CA SER A 213 -6.60 -20.83 11.06
C SER A 213 -6.40 -20.09 9.71
N THR A 214 -6.09 -18.79 9.72
CA THR A 214 -5.55 -17.98 8.63
C THR A 214 -4.15 -18.40 8.18
N PHE A 215 -3.29 -18.96 9.04
CA PHE A 215 -1.98 -19.51 8.60
C PHE A 215 -2.12 -20.87 7.92
N ASP A 216 -3.14 -21.66 8.30
CA ASP A 216 -3.57 -22.88 7.59
C ASP A 216 -4.12 -22.56 6.18
N GLY A 217 -4.39 -21.27 5.90
CA GLY A 217 -4.67 -20.75 4.58
C GLY A 217 -3.45 -20.68 3.65
N MET A 218 -2.22 -20.91 4.14
CA MET A 218 -1.01 -20.96 3.29
C MET A 218 -1.08 -22.04 2.21
N ASP A 219 -1.67 -23.20 2.50
CA ASP A 219 -1.92 -24.26 1.50
C ASP A 219 -2.91 -23.81 0.41
N GLN A 220 -3.79 -22.86 0.73
CA GLN A 220 -4.74 -22.30 -0.23
C GLN A 220 -4.17 -21.07 -0.96
N LEU A 221 -3.23 -20.34 -0.36
CA LEU A 221 -2.40 -19.35 -1.03
C LEU A 221 -1.42 -20.02 -2.01
N ALA A 222 -0.86 -21.17 -1.66
CA ALA A 222 -0.08 -21.99 -2.57
C ALA A 222 -0.92 -22.43 -3.78
N LYS A 223 -2.19 -22.82 -3.57
CA LYS A 223 -3.16 -23.05 -4.66
C LYS A 223 -3.48 -21.79 -5.46
N LEU A 224 -3.56 -20.61 -4.82
CA LEU A 224 -3.73 -19.34 -5.53
C LEU A 224 -2.52 -19.05 -6.43
N ILE A 225 -1.31 -19.23 -5.90
CA ILE A 225 -0.04 -19.09 -6.61
C ILE A 225 0.05 -20.11 -7.77
N GLU A 226 -0.39 -21.36 -7.57
CA GLU A 226 -0.44 -22.39 -8.63
C GLU A 226 -1.47 -22.07 -9.72
N VAL A 227 -2.67 -21.59 -9.35
CA VAL A 227 -3.72 -21.20 -10.31
C VAL A 227 -3.29 -19.96 -11.10
N ILE A 228 -2.49 -19.07 -10.52
CA ILE A 228 -1.95 -17.86 -11.15
C ILE A 228 -0.76 -18.16 -12.07
N LYS A 229 -0.02 -19.26 -11.84
CA LYS A 229 1.12 -19.68 -12.67
C LYS A 229 0.70 -20.39 -13.97
N LYS A 230 -0.59 -20.64 -14.17
CA LYS A 230 -1.16 -21.38 -15.30
C LYS A 230 -1.93 -20.44 -16.22
#